data_AF-A0A4V2A923-F1
#
_entry.id   AF-A0A4V2A923-F1
#
_cell.length_a   1.000
_cell.length_b   1.000
_cell.length_c   1.000
_cell.angle_alpha   90.00
_cell.angle_beta   90.00
_cell.angle_gamma   90.00
#
_symmetry.space_group_name_H-M   'P 1'
#
loop_
_entity.id
_entity.type
_entity.pdbx_description
1 polymer ?
#
loop_
_entity_poly.entity_id
_entity_poly.type
_entity_poly.pdbx_seq_one_letter_code
_entity_poly.pdbx_strand_id
1 'polypeptide(L)' 'DNNHIDYEPDKTNSRYVYELPESWRNDFSKLVFQYEYVWYGHFDIDNNQYANVQKGYDAFLQKV' A
#
# COMPACT_ATOMS: atom_id res chain seq x y z
N ASP A 1 -10.72 -13.31 4.80
CA ASP A 1 -10.93 -12.00 4.17
C ASP A 1 -11.74 -11.16 5.14
N ASN A 2 -11.25 -9.98 5.51
CA ASN A 2 -11.88 -9.10 6.50
C ASN A 2 -12.75 -8.02 5.85
N ASN A 3 -12.93 -8.06 4.52
CA ASN A 3 -13.82 -7.15 3.77
C ASN A 3 -13.52 -5.65 4.00
N HIS A 4 -12.24 -5.29 4.16
CA HIS A 4 -11.81 -3.90 4.32
C HIS A 4 -11.70 -3.13 3.00
N ILE A 5 -11.60 -3.85 1.89
CA ILE A 5 -11.46 -3.31 0.54
C ILE A 5 -12.43 -4.07 -0.35
N ASP A 6 -13.25 -3.33 -1.09
CA ASP A 6 -14.10 -3.91 -2.13
C ASP A 6 -13.42 -3.73 -3.48
N TYR A 7 -12.79 -4.80 -3.99
CA TYR A 7 -12.04 -4.72 -5.24
C TYR A 7 -12.93 -4.42 -6.45
N GLU A 8 -12.54 -3.43 -7.24
CA GLU A 8 -13.19 -3.02 -8.48
C GLU A 8 -12.13 -2.66 -9.54
N PRO A 9 -12.25 -3.13 -10.80
CA PRO A 9 -11.25 -2.87 -11.85
C PRO A 9 -10.99 -1.39 -12.15
N ASP A 10 -12.02 -0.54 -12.06
CA ASP A 10 -11.93 0.90 -12.40
C ASP A 10 -11.59 1.79 -11.18
N LYS A 11 -11.35 1.17 -10.02
CA LYS A 11 -11.09 1.89 -8.77
C LYS A 11 -9.59 2.17 -8.60
N THR A 12 -9.26 3.44 -8.39
CA THR A 12 -7.87 3.89 -8.19
C THR A 12 -7.35 3.49 -6.81
N ASN A 13 -6.03 3.37 -6.65
CA ASN A 13 -5.43 3.07 -5.34
C ASN A 13 -5.79 4.12 -4.28
N SER A 14 -5.94 5.38 -4.68
CA SER A 14 -6.40 6.44 -3.79
C SER A 14 -7.80 6.17 -3.21
N ARG A 15 -8.71 5.53 -3.97
CA ARG A 15 -10.02 5.14 -3.45
C ARG A 15 -9.89 4.04 -2.39
N TYR A 16 -9.04 3.04 -2.62
CA TYR A 16 -8.76 2.01 -1.62
C TYR A 16 -8.19 2.58 -0.32
N VAL A 17 -7.39 3.65 -0.39
CA VAL A 17 -6.91 4.36 0.82
C VAL A 17 -8.08 4.92 1.63
N TYR A 18 -9.11 5.48 0.98
CA TYR A 18 -10.25 6.09 1.68
C TYR A 18 -11.28 5.08 2.21
N GLU A 19 -11.29 3.86 1.68
CA GLU A 19 -12.12 2.75 2.20
C GLU A 19 -11.66 2.26 3.57
N LEU A 20 -10.36 2.40 3.86
CA LEU A 20 -9.81 1.99 5.15
C LEU A 20 -10.14 2.99 6.28
N PRO A 21 -10.21 2.51 7.54
CA PRO A 21 -10.29 3.35 8.73
C PRO A 21 -9.19 4.40 8.78
N GLU A 22 -9.51 5.60 9.29
CA GLU A 22 -8.56 6.73 9.37
C GLU A 22 -7.24 6.37 10.07
N SER A 23 -7.30 5.51 11.09
CA SER A 23 -6.13 5.00 11.82
C SER A 23 -5.14 4.22 10.95
N TRP A 24 -5.58 3.71 9.79
CA TRP A 24 -4.78 2.87 8.89
C TRP A 24 -4.35 3.60 7.62
N ARG A 25 -5.05 4.68 7.24
CA ARG A 25 -4.84 5.39 5.96
C ARG A 25 -3.42 5.86 5.77
N ASN A 26 -2.79 6.39 6.80
CA ASN A 26 -1.42 6.93 6.70
C ASN A 26 -0.37 5.86 6.44
N ASP A 27 -0.56 4.65 6.96
CA ASP A 27 0.39 3.56 6.75
C ASP A 27 0.13 2.87 5.41
N PHE A 28 -1.15 2.67 5.07
CA PHE A 28 -1.53 2.12 3.77
C PHE A 28 -1.18 3.05 2.61
N SER A 29 -1.36 4.38 2.76
CA SER A 29 -1.03 5.35 1.70
C SER A 29 0.47 5.38 1.38
N LYS A 30 1.34 5.12 2.37
CA LYS A 30 2.79 4.97 2.13
C LYS A 30 3.08 3.75 1.26
N LEU A 31 2.40 2.63 1.51
CA LEU A 31 2.55 1.41 0.71
C LEU A 31 2.04 1.62 -0.72
N VAL A 32 0.88 2.26 -0.87
CA VAL A 32 0.33 2.63 -2.18
C VAL A 32 1.29 3.54 -2.93
N PHE A 33 1.82 4.58 -2.27
CA PHE A 33 2.78 5.49 -2.89
C PHE A 33 4.05 4.76 -3.36
N GLN A 34 4.62 3.87 -2.55
CA GLN A 34 5.79 3.08 -2.93
C GLN A 34 5.50 2.19 -4.14
N TYR A 35 4.34 1.54 -4.16
CA TYR A 35 3.90 0.72 -5.29
C TYR A 35 3.76 1.57 -6.57
N GLU A 36 3.03 2.69 -6.51
CA GLU A 36 2.81 3.57 -7.66
C GLU A 36 4.11 4.16 -8.17
N TYR A 37 5.02 4.55 -7.27
CA TYR A 37 6.32 5.09 -7.61
C TYR A 37 7.16 4.09 -8.39
N VAL A 38 7.24 2.84 -7.92
CA VAL A 38 7.99 1.78 -8.63
C VAL A 38 7.30 1.41 -9.95
N TRP A 39 5.98 1.19 -9.92
CA TRP A 39 5.22 0.70 -11.06
C TRP A 39 5.14 1.72 -12.21
N TYR A 40 4.70 2.94 -11.93
CA TYR A 40 4.55 3.98 -12.96
C TYR A 40 5.87 4.70 -13.26
N GLY A 41 6.79 4.76 -12.29
CA GLY A 41 8.09 5.36 -12.49
C GLY A 41 9.10 4.45 -13.20
N HIS A 42 8.80 3.15 -13.33
CA HIS A 42 9.74 2.14 -13.84
C HIS A 42 11.10 2.20 -13.13
N PHE A 43 11.08 2.49 -11.82
CA PHE A 43 12.30 2.57 -11.04
C PHE A 43 12.70 1.18 -10.56
N ASP A 44 13.94 0.80 -10.84
CA ASP A 44 14.56 -0.32 -10.15
C ASP A 44 14.78 0.04 -8.68
N ILE A 45 14.49 -0.91 -7.80
CA ILE A 45 14.81 -0.80 -6.38
C ILE A 45 15.85 -1.84 -6.00
N ASP A 46 16.75 -1.47 -5.10
CA ASP A 46 17.74 -2.38 -4.55
C ASP A 46 17.17 -3.21 -3.38
N ASN A 47 17.97 -4.17 -2.91
CA ASN A 47 17.59 -5.06 -1.81
C ASN A 47 17.29 -4.31 -0.50
N ASN A 48 17.97 -3.20 -0.21
CA ASN A 48 17.76 -2.42 1.01
C ASN A 48 16.44 -1.64 0.93
N GLN A 49 16.14 -1.04 -0.23
CA GLN A 49 14.87 -0.37 -0.50
C GLN A 49 13.71 -1.36 -0.41
N TYR A 50 13.84 -2.53 -1.05
CA TYR A 50 12.85 -3.60 -0.94
C TYR A 50 12.63 -4.04 0.51
N ALA A 51 13.69 -4.28 1.28
CA ALA A 51 13.58 -4.69 2.68
C ALA A 51 12.83 -3.64 3.54
N ASN A 52 13.01 -2.35 3.24
CA ASN A 52 12.27 -1.28 3.92
C ASN A 52 10.78 -1.28 3.58
N VAL A 53 10.43 -1.45 2.29
CA VAL A 53 9.04 -1.58 1.83
C VAL A 53 8.39 -2.81 2.47
N GLN A 54 9.07 -3.96 2.43
CA GLN A 54 8.59 -5.21 3.01
C GLN A 54 8.34 -5.08 4.52
N LYS A 55 9.26 -4.47 5.26
CA LYS A 55 9.07 -4.22 6.70
C LYS A 55 7.84 -3.35 6.97
N GLY A 56 7.60 -2.32 6.15
CA GLY A 56 6.41 -1.47 6.25
C GLY A 56 5.12 -2.25 5.97
N TYR A 57 5.16 -3.13 4.97
CA TYR A 57 4.06 -4.02 4.61
C TYR A 57 3.72 -4.99 5.74
N ASP A 58 4.72 -5.69 6.28
CA ASP A 58 4.53 -6.64 7.39
C ASP A 58 3.98 -5.95 8.64
N ALA A 59 4.51 -4.76 8.97
CA ALA A 59 4.03 -3.96 10.09
C ALA A 59 2.58 -3.47 9.90
N PHE A 60 2.16 -3.20 8.66
CA PHE A 60 0.78 -2.85 8.35
C PHE A 60 -0.15 -4.06 8.51
N LEU A 61 0.24 -5.22 7.99
CA LEU A 61 -0.56 -6.46 8.12
C LEU A 61 -0.77 -6.89 9.56
N GLN A 62 0.14 -6.58 10.48
CA GLN A 62 -0.06 -6.85 11.91
C GLN A 62 -1.13 -5.97 12.57
N LYS A 63 -1.51 -4.84 11.94
CA LYS A 63 -2.52 -3.90 12.46
C LYS A 63 -3.94 -4.20 11.95
N VAL A 64 -4.05 -4.95 10.86
CA VAL A 64 -5.29 -5.27 10.14
C VAL A 64 -5.79 -6.65 10.54
#